data_AF-A0A9E3M7A2-F1
#
_entry.id   AF-A0A9E3M7A2-F1
#
_cell.length_a   1.000
_cell.length_b   1.000
_cell.length_c   1.000
_cell.angle_alpha   90.00
_cell.angle_beta   90.00
_cell.angle_gamma   90.00
#
_symmetry.space_group_name_H-M   'P 1'
#
loop_
_entity.id
_entity.type
_entity.pdbx_description
1 polymer ?
#
loop_
_entity_poly.entity_id
_entity_poly.type
_entity_poly.pdbx_seq_one_letter_code
_entity_poly.pdbx_strand_id
1 'polypeptide(L)'
;MKYWWRLVGAALIVTLWSIPNAVELGAAEQNARQQIVAKIEKDKVIVTVGGKLFTCYKFSASQKYPYFWPVNGPASGKSITTETSQPYPHHHSLFFGCDRVNGGNYWQEGNERGQIVSQGPKLIEASGDRVVFIDKCLWRQPGKEPIIHDLRRIVITAPSESLRIIDFEIRLKPLTDIRILKSNHALFSARLVPELSVKSGGTLVNAEGKTGEKETWGVPSPWCDYSGRRDGIIEGVAILQHPKNRWFPAKWFTRDYGFFSPTPMNWLKDGRLEMAKGEILTLRYRVVVHNGDTKAAGIKGLFEQYKKTEKALNPSSPSPKATDRRAGVDLRPIFKKWGLEPKKQGMRNTCSVFATTWALEFALSKQLNKSTPLSVEYLNWACNNVINNRTANRGQFFHHLLKGFEQYGICPEQDMPYAQQFDPQYSPSTKARAQAKNIQASGLTIHWINPWKKQAGLTDSHISQIKAILDKGWPVAVGSSHSRLLVGYRNDTRQPGGGAFIAKDSRPGTYTEITYEFVKKKVGDVFWVES
;
A
#
# COMPACT_ATOMS: atom_id res chain seq x y z
N MET A 1 66.53 -49.39 -30.23
CA MET A 1 66.66 -47.98 -30.72
C MET A 1 66.87 -47.12 -29.46
N LYS A 2 67.90 -46.27 -29.33
CA LYS A 2 68.13 -44.98 -30.02
C LYS A 2 66.89 -44.06 -29.86
N TYR A 3 66.93 -42.89 -29.23
CA TYR A 3 68.00 -41.87 -29.18
C TYR A 3 68.22 -41.17 -27.81
N TRP A 4 69.25 -40.32 -27.76
CA TRP A 4 69.54 -39.28 -26.76
C TRP A 4 69.49 -37.89 -27.47
N TRP A 5 69.48 -36.70 -26.83
CA TRP A 5 69.68 -36.30 -25.43
C TRP A 5 68.71 -35.11 -25.10
N ARG A 6 68.97 -33.88 -24.57
CA ARG A 6 70.13 -33.16 -23.97
C ARG A 6 69.62 -31.93 -23.17
N LEU A 7 70.12 -31.67 -21.95
CA LEU A 7 70.06 -30.37 -21.21
C LEU A 7 68.63 -29.83 -20.87
N VAL A 8 68.38 -28.78 -20.06
CA VAL A 8 69.22 -27.80 -19.32
C VAL A 8 68.76 -27.75 -17.84
N GLY A 9 69.64 -27.45 -16.90
CA GLY A 9 69.26 -27.04 -15.53
C GLY A 9 69.45 -25.54 -15.31
N ALA A 10 68.44 -24.86 -14.75
CA ALA A 10 68.52 -23.46 -14.34
C ALA A 10 67.63 -23.22 -13.09
N ALA A 11 68.09 -22.39 -12.16
CA ALA A 11 67.32 -22.03 -10.97
C ALA A 11 66.25 -20.97 -11.30
N LEU A 12 65.13 -20.98 -10.56
CA LEU A 12 64.15 -19.91 -10.59
C LEU A 12 63.95 -19.29 -9.19
N ILE A 13 63.76 -17.98 -9.16
CA ILE A 13 63.69 -17.17 -7.94
C ILE A 13 62.28 -17.25 -7.34
N VAL A 14 62.19 -17.41 -6.02
CA VAL A 14 60.91 -17.31 -5.28
C VAL A 14 60.48 -15.86 -5.21
N THR A 15 59.48 -15.48 -6.00
CA THR A 15 58.77 -14.19 -5.86
C THR A 15 57.50 -14.38 -5.04
N LEU A 16 57.46 -13.78 -3.85
CA LEU A 16 56.28 -13.74 -2.99
C LEU A 16 55.18 -12.88 -3.64
N TRP A 17 54.19 -13.53 -4.26
CA TRP A 17 52.93 -12.88 -4.62
C TRP A 17 51.99 -12.86 -3.42
N SER A 18 51.65 -11.66 -2.96
CA SER A 18 50.69 -11.47 -1.85
C SER A 18 49.31 -11.98 -2.25
N ILE A 19 48.79 -12.95 -1.52
CA ILE A 19 47.44 -13.50 -1.70
C ILE A 19 46.41 -12.40 -1.36
N PRO A 20 45.52 -12.00 -2.28
CA PRO A 20 44.39 -11.15 -1.92
C PRO A 20 43.46 -11.88 -0.95
N ASN A 21 43.05 -11.21 0.12
CA ASN A 21 42.28 -11.83 1.21
C ASN A 21 41.03 -12.56 0.72
N ALA A 22 40.67 -13.64 1.45
CA ALA A 22 39.43 -14.38 1.21
C ALA A 22 38.22 -13.44 1.30
N VAL A 23 37.42 -13.40 0.23
CA VAL A 23 36.16 -12.66 0.20
C VAL A 23 35.08 -13.46 0.93
N GLU A 24 34.34 -12.80 1.82
CA GLU A 24 33.30 -13.42 2.65
C GLU A 24 32.13 -13.96 1.82
N LEU A 25 32.05 -15.29 1.68
CA LEU A 25 30.83 -15.97 1.22
C LEU A 25 29.79 -16.00 2.36
N GLY A 26 29.14 -14.86 2.60
CA GLY A 26 28.17 -14.72 3.70
C GLY A 26 27.10 -13.63 3.54
N ALA A 27 27.15 -12.79 2.50
CA ALA A 27 26.14 -11.77 2.27
C ALA A 27 24.82 -12.38 1.78
N ALA A 28 23.83 -12.51 2.67
CA ALA A 28 22.48 -12.90 2.28
C ALA A 28 21.86 -11.82 1.38
N GLU A 29 21.45 -12.19 0.16
CA GLU A 29 20.82 -11.27 -0.78
C GLU A 29 19.55 -10.65 -0.19
N GLN A 30 19.63 -9.35 0.14
CA GLN A 30 18.44 -8.54 0.43
C GLN A 30 17.64 -8.38 -0.87
N ASN A 31 16.76 -9.35 -1.13
CA ASN A 31 15.90 -9.38 -2.29
C ASN A 31 15.15 -8.05 -2.45
N ALA A 32 15.54 -7.26 -3.44
CA ALA A 32 14.99 -5.94 -3.66
C ALA A 32 13.52 -6.07 -4.07
N ARG A 33 12.65 -5.26 -3.45
CA ARG A 33 11.25 -5.15 -3.88
C ARG A 33 11.22 -4.57 -5.28
N GLN A 34 10.63 -5.30 -6.21
CA GLN A 34 10.54 -4.82 -7.59
C GLN A 34 9.46 -3.76 -7.71
N GLN A 35 9.76 -2.70 -8.48
CA GLN A 35 8.75 -1.73 -8.87
C GLN A 35 7.65 -2.42 -9.69
N ILE A 36 6.42 -2.34 -9.18
CA ILE A 36 5.21 -2.75 -9.88
C ILE A 36 4.46 -1.51 -10.37
N VAL A 37 3.82 -1.64 -11.54
CA VAL A 37 3.03 -0.58 -12.18
C VAL A 37 1.75 -1.20 -12.73
N ALA A 38 0.64 -0.47 -12.71
CA ALA A 38 -0.58 -0.85 -13.40
C ALA A 38 -1.24 0.31 -14.13
N LYS A 39 -1.82 0.01 -15.30
CA LYS A 39 -2.62 0.92 -16.11
C LYS A 39 -3.93 0.26 -16.51
N ILE A 40 -5.00 1.05 -16.64
CA ILE A 40 -6.25 0.61 -17.28
C ILE A 40 -6.11 0.87 -18.78
N GLU A 41 -6.41 -0.14 -19.60
CA GLU A 41 -6.37 -0.04 -21.06
C GLU A 41 -7.59 -0.76 -21.63
N LYS A 42 -8.55 0.00 -22.18
CA LYS A 42 -9.87 -0.51 -22.61
C LYS A 42 -10.58 -1.27 -21.47
N ASP A 43 -10.59 -2.60 -21.54
CA ASP A 43 -11.35 -3.56 -20.75
C ASP A 43 -10.45 -4.47 -19.89
N LYS A 44 -9.22 -4.03 -19.62
CA LYS A 44 -8.22 -4.74 -18.81
C LYS A 44 -7.39 -3.79 -17.92
N VAL A 45 -7.09 -4.22 -16.70
CA VAL A 45 -6.03 -3.61 -15.88
C VAL A 45 -4.74 -4.38 -16.18
N ILE A 46 -3.81 -3.77 -16.89
CA ILE A 46 -2.51 -4.36 -17.23
C ILE A 46 -1.54 -4.07 -16.09
N VAL A 47 -0.83 -5.10 -15.62
CA VAL A 47 0.08 -5.04 -14.46
C VAL A 47 1.47 -5.52 -14.88
N THR A 48 2.48 -4.65 -14.74
CA THR A 48 3.88 -4.94 -15.04
C THR A 48 4.75 -4.87 -13.80
N VAL A 49 5.82 -5.67 -13.77
CA VAL A 49 6.82 -5.71 -12.69
C VAL A 49 8.20 -5.70 -13.34
N GLY A 50 9.06 -4.75 -12.94
CA GLY A 50 10.36 -4.55 -13.62
C GLY A 50 10.20 -4.29 -15.12
N GLY A 51 9.13 -3.60 -15.53
CA GLY A 51 8.74 -3.37 -16.93
C GLY A 51 8.11 -4.57 -17.65
N LYS A 52 8.36 -5.81 -17.20
CA LYS A 52 7.82 -7.06 -17.80
C LYS A 52 6.35 -7.26 -17.43
N LEU A 53 5.55 -7.84 -18.34
CA LEU A 53 4.15 -8.18 -18.06
C LEU A 53 4.07 -9.27 -16.98
N PHE A 54 3.36 -8.98 -15.88
CA PHE A 54 3.00 -9.99 -14.89
C PHE A 54 1.60 -10.56 -15.18
N THR A 55 0.59 -9.70 -15.26
CA THR A 55 -0.79 -10.15 -15.44
C THR A 55 -1.72 -9.06 -16.00
N CYS A 56 -2.88 -9.45 -16.53
CA CYS A 56 -3.97 -8.54 -16.85
C CYS A 56 -5.26 -8.99 -16.13
N TYR A 57 -5.91 -8.11 -15.37
CA TYR A 57 -7.29 -8.32 -14.93
C TYR A 57 -8.23 -7.93 -16.08
N LYS A 58 -8.78 -8.90 -16.79
CA LYS A 58 -9.73 -8.71 -17.90
C LYS A 58 -11.14 -8.57 -17.32
N PHE A 59 -11.87 -7.53 -17.72
CA PHE A 59 -13.18 -7.18 -17.15
C PHE A 59 -14.25 -6.83 -18.21
N SER A 60 -14.00 -7.16 -19.48
CA SER A 60 -14.90 -6.87 -20.62
C SER A 60 -16.32 -7.42 -20.42
N ALA A 61 -17.33 -6.61 -20.75
CA ALA A 61 -18.75 -6.99 -20.60
C ALA A 61 -19.21 -8.14 -21.52
N SER A 62 -18.39 -8.54 -22.50
CA SER A 62 -18.59 -9.74 -23.32
C SER A 62 -18.22 -11.04 -22.60
N GLN A 63 -17.41 -10.97 -21.53
CA GLN A 63 -16.96 -12.14 -20.78
C GLN A 63 -17.98 -12.58 -19.73
N LYS A 64 -17.89 -13.84 -19.29
CA LYS A 64 -18.78 -14.40 -18.26
C LYS A 64 -18.64 -13.69 -16.90
N TYR A 65 -17.42 -13.33 -16.54
CA TYR A 65 -17.00 -12.64 -15.32
C TYR A 65 -15.61 -12.02 -15.50
N PRO A 66 -15.14 -11.14 -14.61
CA PRO A 66 -13.76 -10.67 -14.63
C PRO A 66 -12.80 -11.71 -14.03
N TYR A 67 -11.63 -11.88 -14.67
CA TYR A 67 -10.59 -12.84 -14.30
C TYR A 67 -9.19 -12.29 -14.62
N PHE A 68 -8.14 -12.90 -14.07
CA PHE A 68 -6.76 -12.60 -14.45
C PHE A 68 -6.27 -13.57 -15.53
N TRP A 69 -5.74 -13.05 -16.63
CA TRP A 69 -4.91 -13.77 -17.59
C TRP A 69 -4.11 -12.80 -18.48
N PRO A 70 -2.83 -13.08 -18.83
CA PRO A 70 -2.00 -14.18 -18.35
C PRO A 70 -1.67 -14.04 -16.87
N VAL A 71 -1.04 -15.05 -16.27
CA VAL A 71 -0.39 -14.94 -14.97
C VAL A 71 1.00 -15.50 -15.14
N ASN A 72 1.96 -14.61 -15.37
CA ASN A 72 3.30 -14.97 -15.76
C ASN A 72 4.14 -15.39 -14.55
N GLY A 73 4.87 -16.49 -14.71
CA GLY A 73 5.85 -16.96 -13.75
C GLY A 73 6.99 -15.95 -13.56
N PRO A 74 7.54 -15.82 -12.33
CA PRO A 74 8.49 -14.78 -11.99
C PRO A 74 9.88 -14.98 -12.64
N ALA A 75 10.23 -16.22 -13.01
CA ALA A 75 11.52 -16.59 -13.60
C ALA A 75 11.44 -16.87 -15.11
N SER A 76 10.41 -17.59 -15.59
CA SER A 76 10.26 -17.87 -17.03
C SER A 76 9.62 -16.72 -17.81
N GLY A 77 8.85 -15.85 -17.15
CA GLY A 77 8.03 -14.83 -17.80
C GLY A 77 6.87 -15.38 -18.65
N LYS A 78 6.70 -16.70 -18.74
CA LYS A 78 5.61 -17.38 -19.44
C LYS A 78 4.42 -17.57 -18.50
N SER A 79 3.20 -17.64 -19.03
CA SER A 79 2.01 -17.90 -18.20
C SER A 79 2.12 -19.27 -17.53
N ILE A 80 1.81 -19.34 -16.22
CA ILE A 80 1.71 -20.60 -15.46
C ILE A 80 0.25 -21.05 -15.32
N THR A 81 -0.71 -20.17 -15.63
CA THR A 81 -2.14 -20.46 -15.80
C THR A 81 -2.58 -20.35 -17.26
N THR A 82 -3.63 -21.08 -17.64
CA THR A 82 -4.21 -20.99 -19.01
C THR A 82 -5.45 -20.11 -19.05
N GLU A 83 -5.70 -19.42 -20.16
CA GLU A 83 -6.97 -18.70 -20.36
C GLU A 83 -8.13 -19.69 -20.52
N THR A 84 -7.91 -20.78 -21.26
CA THR A 84 -8.91 -21.82 -21.49
C THR A 84 -8.21 -23.12 -21.87
N SER A 85 -8.78 -24.28 -21.53
CA SER A 85 -8.20 -25.58 -21.88
C SER A 85 -9.25 -26.69 -21.79
N GLN A 86 -9.34 -27.49 -22.86
CA GLN A 86 -10.20 -28.66 -22.93
C GLN A 86 -9.84 -29.72 -21.86
N PRO A 87 -10.78 -30.60 -21.46
CA PRO A 87 -12.21 -30.61 -21.84
C PRO A 87 -13.06 -29.62 -21.02
N TYR A 88 -12.44 -28.74 -20.23
CA TYR A 88 -13.14 -27.78 -19.34
C TYR A 88 -12.78 -26.32 -19.69
N PRO A 89 -13.24 -25.82 -20.85
CA PRO A 89 -12.83 -24.50 -21.36
C PRO A 89 -13.34 -23.32 -20.52
N HIS A 90 -14.34 -23.52 -19.66
CA HIS A 90 -14.87 -22.54 -18.71
C HIS A 90 -14.00 -22.36 -17.46
N HIS A 91 -13.00 -23.21 -17.22
CA HIS A 91 -12.04 -23.03 -16.14
C HIS A 91 -10.94 -22.07 -16.59
N HIS A 92 -11.20 -20.76 -16.43
CA HIS A 92 -10.27 -19.68 -16.70
C HIS A 92 -9.12 -19.60 -15.66
N SER A 93 -8.13 -18.73 -15.92
CA SER A 93 -6.80 -18.77 -15.25
C SER A 93 -6.83 -18.52 -13.74
N LEU A 94 -7.26 -17.35 -13.27
CA LEU A 94 -7.58 -17.06 -11.87
C LEU A 94 -8.88 -16.25 -11.85
N PHE A 95 -9.93 -16.78 -11.23
CA PHE A 95 -11.27 -16.21 -11.37
C PHE A 95 -12.16 -16.37 -10.14
N PHE A 96 -13.28 -15.66 -10.15
CA PHE A 96 -14.31 -15.74 -9.12
C PHE A 96 -15.72 -15.72 -9.74
N GLY A 97 -16.48 -16.79 -9.52
CA GLY A 97 -17.84 -16.99 -10.02
C GLY A 97 -18.62 -18.03 -9.23
N CYS A 98 -19.86 -18.37 -9.63
CA CYS A 98 -20.60 -19.50 -9.06
C CYS A 98 -21.77 -19.91 -9.98
N ASP A 99 -22.03 -21.20 -10.16
CA ASP A 99 -23.28 -21.64 -10.77
C ASP A 99 -24.42 -21.85 -9.74
N ARG A 100 -25.62 -22.15 -10.26
CA ARG A 100 -26.83 -22.49 -9.49
C ARG A 100 -27.25 -21.45 -8.43
N VAL A 101 -27.04 -20.16 -8.71
CA VAL A 101 -27.41 -19.03 -7.83
C VAL A 101 -28.75 -18.43 -8.30
N ASN A 102 -29.83 -18.64 -7.54
CA ASN A 102 -31.21 -18.26 -7.92
C ASN A 102 -31.59 -18.69 -9.36
N GLY A 103 -31.13 -19.86 -9.80
CA GLY A 103 -31.35 -20.38 -11.16
C GLY A 103 -30.46 -19.79 -12.25
N GLY A 104 -29.59 -18.81 -11.92
CA GLY A 104 -28.56 -18.29 -12.81
C GLY A 104 -27.26 -19.08 -12.75
N ASN A 105 -26.49 -19.03 -13.84
CA ASN A 105 -25.14 -19.57 -13.92
C ASN A 105 -24.12 -18.45 -14.14
N TYR A 106 -23.22 -18.26 -13.17
CA TYR A 106 -22.17 -17.24 -13.17
C TYR A 106 -20.76 -17.87 -13.18
N TRP A 107 -20.62 -19.06 -13.79
CA TRP A 107 -19.36 -19.82 -13.88
C TRP A 107 -19.14 -20.46 -15.27
N GLN A 108 -20.18 -21.09 -15.83
CA GLN A 108 -20.17 -21.75 -17.15
C GLN A 108 -21.46 -21.43 -17.91
N GLU A 109 -21.66 -22.06 -19.08
CA GLU A 109 -22.73 -21.75 -20.04
C GLU A 109 -22.64 -20.30 -20.57
N GLY A 110 -23.42 -19.96 -21.60
CA GLY A 110 -23.37 -18.63 -22.22
C GLY A 110 -23.88 -17.50 -21.32
N ASN A 111 -23.71 -16.27 -21.77
CA ASN A 111 -24.03 -15.06 -21.00
C ASN A 111 -25.54 -14.92 -20.71
N GLU A 112 -26.40 -15.52 -21.54
CA GLU A 112 -27.85 -15.64 -21.35
C GLU A 112 -28.25 -16.31 -20.03
N ARG A 113 -27.37 -17.17 -19.48
CA ARG A 113 -27.60 -17.87 -18.22
C ARG A 113 -27.22 -17.04 -16.99
N GLY A 114 -26.42 -15.99 -17.17
CA GLY A 114 -25.91 -15.11 -16.12
C GLY A 114 -24.50 -14.60 -16.40
N GLN A 115 -24.19 -13.41 -15.88
CA GLN A 115 -22.87 -12.77 -15.93
C GLN A 115 -22.56 -12.03 -14.62
N ILE A 116 -21.26 -11.91 -14.31
CA ILE A 116 -20.75 -10.99 -13.31
C ILE A 116 -20.15 -9.81 -14.08
N VAL A 117 -20.84 -8.67 -14.08
CA VAL A 117 -20.49 -7.53 -14.94
C VAL A 117 -19.74 -6.47 -14.13
N SER A 118 -18.44 -6.28 -14.41
CA SER A 118 -17.67 -5.17 -13.83
C SER A 118 -18.27 -3.82 -14.21
N GLN A 119 -18.18 -2.87 -13.27
CA GLN A 119 -18.60 -1.48 -13.40
C GLN A 119 -17.40 -0.54 -13.61
N GLY A 120 -16.26 -1.06 -14.07
CA GLY A 120 -15.02 -0.32 -14.29
C GLY A 120 -14.13 -0.29 -13.05
N PRO A 121 -12.99 -1.03 -13.05
CA PRO A 121 -12.03 -1.00 -11.95
C PRO A 121 -11.41 0.38 -11.77
N LYS A 122 -11.10 0.74 -10.52
CA LYS A 122 -10.45 2.00 -10.16
C LYS A 122 -9.11 1.73 -9.49
N LEU A 123 -8.03 2.17 -10.13
CA LEU A 123 -6.69 2.19 -9.54
C LEU A 123 -6.66 3.15 -8.34
N ILE A 124 -6.10 2.69 -7.23
CA ILE A 124 -5.96 3.42 -5.96
C ILE A 124 -4.48 3.69 -5.66
N GLU A 125 -3.63 2.67 -5.86
CA GLU A 125 -2.17 2.80 -5.87
C GLU A 125 -1.73 2.20 -7.22
N ALA A 126 -1.22 3.02 -8.14
CA ALA A 126 -0.97 2.63 -9.54
C ALA A 126 0.50 2.25 -9.82
N SER A 127 1.42 2.57 -8.91
CA SER A 127 2.82 2.16 -8.98
C SER A 127 3.52 2.26 -7.61
N GLY A 128 4.67 1.57 -7.48
CA GLY A 128 5.52 1.56 -6.28
C GLY A 128 5.83 0.14 -5.83
N ASP A 129 5.93 -0.08 -4.51
CA ASP A 129 6.01 -1.42 -3.88
C ASP A 129 4.77 -2.30 -4.17
N ARG A 130 3.63 -1.67 -4.48
CA ARG A 130 2.36 -2.36 -4.74
C ARG A 130 1.49 -1.63 -5.74
N VAL A 131 0.63 -2.42 -6.38
CA VAL A 131 -0.58 -1.95 -7.06
C VAL A 131 -1.79 -2.25 -6.16
N VAL A 132 -2.75 -1.33 -6.14
CA VAL A 132 -4.05 -1.51 -5.47
C VAL A 132 -5.14 -1.04 -6.42
N PHE A 133 -6.17 -1.85 -6.63
CA PHE A 133 -7.39 -1.40 -7.30
C PHE A 133 -8.65 -1.96 -6.65
N ILE A 134 -9.77 -1.31 -6.94
CA ILE A 134 -11.10 -1.73 -6.49
C ILE A 134 -11.98 -1.90 -7.73
N ASP A 135 -12.63 -3.05 -7.85
CA ASP A 135 -13.68 -3.31 -8.84
C ASP A 135 -15.03 -3.48 -8.12
N LYS A 136 -16.10 -3.06 -8.79
CA LYS A 136 -17.48 -3.33 -8.40
C LYS A 136 -18.09 -4.16 -9.51
N CYS A 137 -18.70 -5.30 -9.19
CA CYS A 137 -19.36 -6.15 -10.17
C CYS A 137 -20.83 -6.38 -9.79
N LEU A 138 -21.67 -6.56 -10.81
CA LEU A 138 -23.09 -6.86 -10.69
C LEU A 138 -23.37 -8.27 -11.18
N TRP A 139 -23.90 -9.13 -10.32
CA TRP A 139 -24.35 -10.47 -10.71
C TRP A 139 -25.77 -10.36 -11.28
N ARG A 140 -25.96 -10.53 -12.59
CA ARG A 140 -27.27 -10.41 -13.26
C ARG A 140 -27.46 -11.42 -14.39
N GLN A 141 -28.72 -11.71 -14.72
CA GLN A 141 -29.08 -12.35 -16.00
C GLN A 141 -29.57 -11.25 -16.97
N PRO A 142 -29.51 -11.44 -18.30
CA PRO A 142 -30.08 -10.47 -19.23
C PRO A 142 -31.57 -10.23 -18.97
N GLY A 143 -32.02 -8.98 -19.13
CA GLY A 143 -33.40 -8.56 -18.86
C GLY A 143 -33.82 -8.58 -17.38
N LYS A 144 -32.90 -8.81 -16.43
CA LYS A 144 -33.18 -8.82 -14.99
C LYS A 144 -32.29 -7.87 -14.20
N GLU A 145 -32.84 -7.35 -13.11
CA GLU A 145 -32.09 -6.63 -12.09
C GLU A 145 -30.97 -7.50 -11.48
N PRO A 146 -29.87 -6.88 -11.01
CA PRO A 146 -28.80 -7.61 -10.36
C PRO A 146 -29.25 -8.19 -9.01
N ILE A 147 -28.74 -9.38 -8.69
CA ILE A 147 -29.09 -10.11 -7.46
C ILE A 147 -28.02 -10.02 -6.36
N ILE A 148 -26.77 -9.70 -6.73
CA ILE A 148 -25.64 -9.50 -5.80
C ILE A 148 -24.79 -8.30 -6.25
N HIS A 149 -24.45 -7.42 -5.30
CA HIS A 149 -23.31 -6.50 -5.40
C HIS A 149 -22.04 -7.21 -4.94
N ASP A 150 -21.06 -7.29 -5.84
CA ASP A 150 -19.72 -7.86 -5.61
C ASP A 150 -18.71 -6.70 -5.56
N LEU A 151 -18.05 -6.51 -4.41
CA LEU A 151 -17.00 -5.50 -4.23
C LEU A 151 -15.66 -6.20 -4.04
N ARG A 152 -14.77 -6.03 -5.01
CA ARG A 152 -13.44 -6.66 -5.03
C ARG A 152 -12.38 -5.60 -4.74
N ARG A 153 -11.64 -5.75 -3.65
CA ARG A 153 -10.36 -5.05 -3.43
C ARG A 153 -9.25 -6.01 -3.79
N ILE A 154 -8.37 -5.59 -4.69
CA ILE A 154 -7.19 -6.35 -5.10
C ILE A 154 -5.93 -5.54 -4.75
N VAL A 155 -4.92 -6.23 -4.21
CA VAL A 155 -3.59 -5.69 -3.94
C VAL A 155 -2.56 -6.63 -4.58
N ILE A 156 -1.61 -6.08 -5.34
CA ILE A 156 -0.56 -6.86 -6.02
C ILE A 156 0.80 -6.36 -5.56
N THR A 157 1.70 -7.27 -5.22
CA THR A 157 3.08 -6.97 -4.78
C THR A 157 4.10 -7.90 -5.45
N ALA A 158 5.34 -7.43 -5.56
CA ALA A 158 6.49 -8.21 -6.02
C ALA A 158 7.62 -8.11 -4.97
N PRO A 159 7.53 -8.89 -3.87
CA PRO A 159 8.42 -8.72 -2.71
C PRO A 159 9.87 -9.19 -2.95
N SER A 160 10.11 -9.95 -4.02
CA SER A 160 11.42 -10.47 -4.44
C SER A 160 11.45 -10.63 -5.97
N GLU A 161 12.60 -10.98 -6.55
CA GLU A 161 12.66 -11.40 -7.96
C GLU A 161 11.86 -12.69 -8.19
N SER A 162 11.88 -13.61 -7.22
CA SER A 162 11.29 -14.95 -7.22
C SER A 162 9.79 -15.05 -6.90
N LEU A 163 9.12 -13.99 -6.44
CA LEU A 163 7.73 -14.03 -5.98
C LEU A 163 6.87 -12.89 -6.52
N ARG A 164 5.60 -13.19 -6.84
CA ARG A 164 4.52 -12.22 -7.06
C ARG A 164 3.33 -12.63 -6.20
N ILE A 165 2.65 -11.67 -5.58
CA ILE A 165 1.52 -11.95 -4.69
C ILE A 165 0.30 -11.11 -5.12
N ILE A 166 -0.86 -11.74 -5.25
CA ILE A 166 -2.16 -11.10 -5.48
C ILE A 166 -3.07 -11.39 -4.27
N ASP A 167 -3.31 -10.39 -3.43
CA ASP A 167 -4.29 -10.44 -2.34
C ASP A 167 -5.65 -9.97 -2.83
N PHE A 168 -6.68 -10.79 -2.56
CA PHE A 168 -8.09 -10.51 -2.82
C PHE A 168 -8.84 -10.34 -1.50
N GLU A 169 -9.61 -9.26 -1.36
CA GLU A 169 -10.79 -9.23 -0.49
C GLU A 169 -12.05 -9.03 -1.35
N ILE A 170 -12.95 -10.00 -1.31
CA ILE A 170 -14.18 -10.05 -2.11
C ILE A 170 -15.36 -9.99 -1.15
N ARG A 171 -16.26 -9.04 -1.38
CA ARG A 171 -17.46 -8.80 -0.56
C ARG A 171 -18.72 -8.93 -1.39
N LEU A 172 -19.50 -9.98 -1.12
CA LEU A 172 -20.81 -10.19 -1.72
C LEU A 172 -21.89 -9.66 -0.79
N LYS A 173 -22.73 -8.75 -1.30
CA LYS A 173 -23.98 -8.30 -0.66
C LYS A 173 -25.17 -8.64 -1.56
N PRO A 174 -26.04 -9.59 -1.17
CA PRO A 174 -27.30 -9.85 -1.87
C PRO A 174 -28.22 -8.63 -1.90
N LEU A 175 -28.92 -8.45 -3.02
CA LEU A 175 -29.94 -7.41 -3.24
C LEU A 175 -31.38 -7.97 -3.14
N THR A 176 -31.48 -9.30 -3.18
CA THR A 176 -32.63 -10.15 -2.88
C THR A 176 -32.13 -11.32 -2.02
N ASP A 177 -33.00 -12.22 -1.56
CA ASP A 177 -32.56 -13.44 -0.88
C ASP A 177 -31.90 -14.40 -1.89
N ILE A 178 -30.78 -15.00 -1.51
CA ILE A 178 -29.92 -15.80 -2.39
C ILE A 178 -29.89 -17.25 -1.93
N ARG A 179 -30.30 -18.14 -2.83
CA ARG A 179 -30.12 -19.58 -2.75
C ARG A 179 -29.05 -20.03 -3.73
N ILE A 180 -27.99 -20.65 -3.21
CA ILE A 180 -26.97 -21.35 -4.00
C ILE A 180 -27.15 -22.84 -3.76
N LEU A 181 -27.34 -23.64 -4.82
CA LEU A 181 -27.42 -25.10 -4.70
C LEU A 181 -26.02 -25.74 -4.70
N LYS A 182 -25.90 -26.92 -4.10
CA LYS A 182 -24.64 -27.69 -4.06
C LYS A 182 -23.99 -27.80 -5.44
N SER A 183 -22.72 -27.47 -5.52
CA SER A 183 -21.96 -27.45 -6.78
C SER A 183 -20.44 -27.49 -6.56
N ASN A 184 -19.72 -28.08 -7.50
CA ASN A 184 -18.26 -28.01 -7.61
C ASN A 184 -17.76 -26.76 -8.38
N HIS A 185 -18.67 -25.88 -8.80
CA HIS A 185 -18.38 -24.68 -9.58
C HIS A 185 -18.69 -23.41 -8.78
N ALA A 186 -17.89 -23.13 -7.74
CA ALA A 186 -18.17 -22.02 -6.84
C ALA A 186 -16.95 -21.30 -6.26
N LEU A 187 -17.12 -19.98 -6.10
CA LEU A 187 -16.21 -19.02 -5.50
C LEU A 187 -14.89 -18.88 -6.28
N PHE A 188 -13.75 -18.96 -5.59
CA PHE A 188 -12.43 -18.57 -6.09
C PHE A 188 -11.65 -19.76 -6.62
N SER A 189 -10.97 -19.62 -7.75
CA SER A 189 -10.44 -20.76 -8.50
C SER A 189 -9.19 -20.43 -9.31
N ALA A 190 -8.38 -21.47 -9.57
CA ALA A 190 -7.26 -21.42 -10.50
C ALA A 190 -7.26 -22.59 -11.50
N ARG A 191 -6.76 -22.32 -12.71
CA ARG A 191 -6.44 -23.33 -13.74
C ARG A 191 -5.02 -23.13 -14.27
N LEU A 192 -4.14 -24.07 -13.96
CA LEU A 192 -2.78 -24.14 -14.52
C LEU A 192 -2.79 -24.37 -16.03
N VAL A 193 -1.67 -24.03 -16.67
CA VAL A 193 -1.32 -24.56 -17.99
C VAL A 193 -1.09 -26.09 -17.88
N PRO A 194 -1.50 -26.90 -18.87
CA PRO A 194 -1.39 -28.36 -18.79
C PRO A 194 0.02 -28.87 -18.48
N GLU A 195 1.06 -28.23 -19.02
CA GLU A 195 2.47 -28.61 -18.90
C GLU A 195 3.00 -28.55 -17.46
N LEU A 196 2.34 -27.79 -16.57
CA LEU A 196 2.68 -27.68 -15.15
C LEU A 196 1.73 -28.50 -14.24
N SER A 197 0.78 -29.24 -14.83
CA SER A 197 -0.18 -30.06 -14.10
C SER A 197 0.39 -31.43 -13.69
N VAL A 198 -0.25 -32.11 -12.74
CA VAL A 198 0.16 -33.45 -12.27
C VAL A 198 0.17 -34.47 -13.42
N LYS A 199 -0.77 -34.34 -14.37
CA LYS A 199 -0.78 -35.16 -15.60
C LYS A 199 0.45 -35.01 -16.50
N SER A 200 1.26 -33.97 -16.30
CA SER A 200 2.51 -33.70 -17.02
C SER A 200 3.76 -33.81 -16.14
N GLY A 201 3.65 -34.45 -14.96
CA GLY A 201 4.76 -34.58 -14.01
C GLY A 201 4.94 -33.37 -13.08
N GLY A 202 3.98 -32.45 -13.05
CA GLY A 202 3.86 -31.44 -12.01
C GLY A 202 3.45 -32.06 -10.65
N THR A 203 3.47 -31.24 -9.61
CA THR A 203 3.08 -31.61 -8.24
C THR A 203 1.96 -30.69 -7.76
N LEU A 204 0.86 -31.27 -7.31
CA LEU A 204 -0.12 -30.65 -6.43
C LEU A 204 0.20 -31.08 -5.00
N VAL A 205 0.25 -30.16 -4.06
CA VAL A 205 0.42 -30.46 -2.63
C VAL A 205 -0.44 -29.55 -1.74
N ASN A 206 -0.88 -30.06 -0.59
CA ASN A 206 -1.61 -29.31 0.43
C ASN A 206 -0.77 -29.00 1.68
N ALA A 207 -1.36 -28.33 2.68
CA ALA A 207 -0.64 -27.88 3.87
C ALA A 207 -0.14 -28.99 4.80
N GLU A 208 -0.76 -30.18 4.73
CA GLU A 208 -0.35 -31.38 5.46
C GLU A 208 0.65 -32.24 4.66
N GLY A 209 1.06 -31.81 3.47
CA GLY A 209 2.01 -32.52 2.60
C GLY A 209 1.39 -33.60 1.71
N LYS A 210 0.06 -33.70 1.65
CA LYS A 210 -0.66 -34.64 0.78
C LYS A 210 -0.59 -34.24 -0.68
N THR A 211 -0.49 -35.21 -1.58
CA THR A 211 -0.14 -35.00 -3.00
C THR A 211 -1.17 -35.51 -4.01
N GLY A 212 -1.35 -34.77 -5.09
CA GLY A 212 -2.24 -35.14 -6.20
C GLY A 212 -3.73 -35.21 -5.84
N GLU A 213 -4.59 -35.34 -6.84
CA GLU A 213 -6.05 -35.32 -6.69
C GLU A 213 -6.55 -36.35 -5.68
N LYS A 214 -5.98 -37.56 -5.69
CA LYS A 214 -6.36 -38.68 -4.82
C LYS A 214 -6.30 -38.33 -3.33
N GLU A 215 -5.28 -37.57 -2.90
CA GLU A 215 -5.06 -37.29 -1.49
C GLU A 215 -5.60 -35.92 -1.03
N THR A 216 -5.84 -34.99 -1.96
CA THR A 216 -6.29 -33.63 -1.64
C THR A 216 -7.77 -33.37 -1.92
N TRP A 217 -8.45 -34.17 -2.74
CA TRP A 217 -9.85 -33.92 -3.09
C TRP A 217 -10.79 -34.09 -1.89
N GLY A 218 -11.61 -33.08 -1.62
CA GLY A 218 -12.52 -33.07 -0.47
C GLY A 218 -11.85 -32.95 0.90
N VAL A 219 -10.53 -32.74 0.93
CA VAL A 219 -9.76 -32.53 2.16
C VAL A 219 -9.79 -31.05 2.55
N PRO A 220 -10.10 -30.70 3.80
CA PRO A 220 -9.91 -29.34 4.33
C PRO A 220 -8.41 -28.99 4.35
N SER A 221 -8.02 -27.85 3.79
CA SER A 221 -6.64 -27.34 3.91
C SER A 221 -6.62 -25.81 3.90
N PRO A 222 -5.75 -25.13 4.68
CA PRO A 222 -5.60 -23.68 4.60
C PRO A 222 -5.08 -23.19 3.24
N TRP A 223 -4.31 -24.02 2.53
CA TRP A 223 -3.78 -23.71 1.19
C TRP A 223 -3.52 -24.98 0.36
N CYS A 224 -3.55 -24.84 -0.95
CA CYS A 224 -3.00 -25.81 -1.89
C CYS A 224 -2.08 -25.08 -2.88
N ASP A 225 -1.02 -25.75 -3.28
CA ASP A 225 -0.03 -25.28 -4.24
C ASP A 225 0.09 -26.25 -5.41
N TYR A 226 0.31 -25.72 -6.61
CA TYR A 226 0.84 -26.48 -7.72
C TYR A 226 2.18 -25.91 -8.13
N SER A 227 3.15 -26.78 -8.41
CA SER A 227 4.39 -26.42 -9.11
C SER A 227 4.75 -27.47 -10.15
N GLY A 228 5.38 -27.06 -11.25
CA GLY A 228 5.81 -27.99 -12.31
C GLY A 228 7.09 -27.51 -12.99
N ARG A 229 7.72 -28.38 -13.79
CA ARG A 229 8.94 -28.06 -14.54
C ARG A 229 8.62 -27.85 -16.03
N ARG A 230 9.05 -26.72 -16.59
CA ARG A 230 8.98 -26.40 -18.02
C ARG A 230 10.27 -25.71 -18.44
N ASP A 231 10.87 -26.15 -19.53
CA ASP A 231 12.15 -25.63 -20.06
C ASP A 231 13.28 -25.62 -19.00
N GLY A 232 13.33 -26.66 -18.16
CA GLY A 232 14.27 -26.77 -17.04
C GLY A 232 13.87 -25.97 -15.78
N ILE A 233 13.13 -24.87 -15.93
CA ILE A 233 12.66 -23.98 -14.84
C ILE A 233 11.53 -24.67 -14.07
N ILE A 234 11.52 -24.52 -12.72
CA ILE A 234 10.38 -24.89 -11.86
C ILE A 234 9.66 -23.61 -11.42
N GLU A 235 8.34 -23.57 -11.59
CA GLU A 235 7.47 -22.48 -11.13
C GLU A 235 6.12 -23.02 -10.67
N GLY A 236 5.40 -22.23 -9.87
CA GLY A 236 4.11 -22.64 -9.34
C GLY A 236 3.18 -21.50 -8.91
N VAL A 237 1.97 -21.90 -8.52
CA VAL A 237 0.95 -21.02 -7.94
C VAL A 237 0.19 -21.69 -6.79
N ALA A 238 0.20 -21.01 -5.65
CA ALA A 238 -0.56 -21.38 -4.46
C ALA A 238 -1.78 -20.48 -4.27
N ILE A 239 -2.90 -21.06 -3.82
CA ILE A 239 -4.04 -20.31 -3.27
C ILE A 239 -4.07 -20.55 -1.76
N LEU A 240 -4.03 -19.45 -1.00
CA LEU A 240 -4.08 -19.42 0.46
C LEU A 240 -5.40 -18.81 0.92
N GLN A 241 -6.10 -19.48 1.83
CA GLN A 241 -7.34 -18.98 2.44
C GLN A 241 -7.04 -18.22 3.74
N HIS A 242 -7.75 -17.12 4.03
CA HIS A 242 -7.62 -16.46 5.34
C HIS A 242 -8.50 -17.15 6.40
N PRO A 243 -8.06 -17.30 7.67
CA PRO A 243 -8.88 -17.80 8.78
C PRO A 243 -10.16 -17.02 9.12
N LYS A 244 -10.44 -15.92 8.40
CA LYS A 244 -11.66 -15.10 8.55
C LYS A 244 -12.67 -15.35 7.42
N ASN A 245 -12.50 -16.43 6.65
CA ASN A 245 -13.48 -16.90 5.66
C ASN A 245 -14.48 -17.85 6.33
N ARG A 246 -15.78 -17.74 6.02
CA ARG A 246 -16.89 -18.50 6.63
C ARG A 246 -16.70 -20.03 6.69
N TRP A 247 -15.89 -20.60 5.80
CA TRP A 247 -15.67 -22.03 5.66
C TRP A 247 -14.21 -22.46 5.91
N PHE A 248 -13.37 -21.61 6.50
CA PHE A 248 -11.95 -21.94 6.69
C PHE A 248 -11.73 -23.10 7.70
N PRO A 249 -10.79 -24.03 7.43
CA PRO A 249 -10.15 -24.29 6.15
C PRO A 249 -11.13 -25.02 5.21
N ALA A 250 -11.43 -24.45 4.04
CA ALA A 250 -12.43 -25.06 3.17
C ALA A 250 -11.90 -26.38 2.56
N LYS A 251 -12.82 -27.30 2.28
CA LYS A 251 -12.56 -28.49 1.47
C LYS A 251 -12.22 -28.10 0.04
N TRP A 252 -11.20 -28.72 -0.53
CA TRP A 252 -10.71 -28.40 -1.87
C TRP A 252 -11.30 -29.30 -2.95
N PHE A 253 -11.73 -28.71 -4.05
CA PHE A 253 -11.99 -29.43 -5.29
C PHE A 253 -10.74 -29.33 -6.18
N THR A 254 -9.88 -30.34 -6.10
CA THR A 254 -8.64 -30.47 -6.86
C THR A 254 -8.81 -31.41 -8.04
N ARG A 255 -8.03 -31.21 -9.11
CA ARG A 255 -8.06 -32.03 -10.33
C ARG A 255 -6.68 -32.11 -10.98
N ASP A 256 -6.13 -33.32 -11.17
CA ASP A 256 -4.73 -33.52 -11.65
C ASP A 256 -4.40 -32.88 -13.00
N TYR A 257 -5.41 -32.48 -13.79
CA TYR A 257 -5.27 -31.66 -14.99
C TYR A 257 -4.97 -30.16 -14.71
N GLY A 258 -4.72 -29.78 -13.46
CA GLY A 258 -4.31 -28.43 -13.06
C GLY A 258 -5.43 -27.50 -12.61
N PHE A 259 -6.62 -28.00 -12.26
CA PHE A 259 -7.67 -27.17 -11.62
C PHE A 259 -7.66 -27.35 -10.10
N PHE A 260 -7.88 -26.25 -9.38
CA PHE A 260 -8.10 -26.28 -7.94
C PHE A 260 -8.87 -25.05 -7.44
N SER A 261 -9.74 -25.31 -6.46
CA SER A 261 -10.54 -24.29 -5.78
C SER A 261 -10.86 -24.73 -4.35
N PRO A 262 -10.82 -23.82 -3.36
CA PRO A 262 -11.47 -24.01 -2.07
C PRO A 262 -12.99 -23.84 -2.26
N THR A 263 -13.68 -24.94 -2.58
CA THR A 263 -15.08 -24.94 -3.08
C THR A 263 -16.08 -25.43 -2.01
N PRO A 264 -16.46 -24.63 -1.00
CA PRO A 264 -17.35 -25.08 0.07
C PRO A 264 -18.74 -25.51 -0.43
N MET A 265 -19.20 -25.00 -1.59
CA MET A 265 -20.52 -25.34 -2.14
C MET A 265 -20.66 -26.83 -2.52
N ASN A 266 -19.56 -27.57 -2.69
CA ASN A 266 -19.64 -29.00 -3.02
C ASN A 266 -19.92 -29.88 -1.78
N TRP A 267 -19.72 -29.34 -0.57
CA TRP A 267 -19.85 -30.07 0.70
C TRP A 267 -20.81 -29.39 1.70
N LEU A 268 -21.79 -28.64 1.21
CA LEU A 268 -22.90 -28.11 2.01
C LEU A 268 -23.72 -29.26 2.59
N LYS A 269 -23.99 -29.25 3.90
CA LYS A 269 -24.76 -30.29 4.60
C LYS A 269 -26.16 -30.44 4.00
N ASP A 270 -26.87 -29.32 3.89
CA ASP A 270 -28.29 -29.29 3.52
C ASP A 270 -28.51 -29.20 1.99
N GLY A 271 -27.48 -29.47 1.20
CA GLY A 271 -27.49 -29.39 -0.27
C GLY A 271 -27.62 -27.98 -0.85
N ARG A 272 -27.70 -26.94 -0.02
CA ARG A 272 -27.86 -25.53 -0.40
C ARG A 272 -27.23 -24.58 0.63
N LEU A 273 -26.94 -23.36 0.19
CA LEU A 273 -26.65 -22.20 1.02
C LEU A 273 -27.75 -21.19 0.79
N GLU A 274 -28.37 -20.73 1.87
CA GLU A 274 -29.25 -19.56 1.88
C GLU A 274 -28.43 -18.36 2.40
N MET A 275 -28.64 -17.17 1.83
CA MET A 275 -28.13 -15.89 2.31
C MET A 275 -29.23 -14.84 2.24
N ALA A 276 -29.42 -14.08 3.31
CA ALA A 276 -30.48 -13.07 3.37
C ALA A 276 -30.14 -11.81 2.55
N LYS A 277 -31.17 -11.11 2.06
CA LYS A 277 -31.05 -9.79 1.44
C LYS A 277 -30.26 -8.85 2.33
N GLY A 278 -29.09 -8.41 1.84
CA GLY A 278 -28.20 -7.51 2.55
C GLY A 278 -27.22 -8.14 3.52
N GLU A 279 -27.21 -9.47 3.72
CA GLU A 279 -26.13 -10.22 4.37
C GLU A 279 -24.78 -9.94 3.65
N ILE A 280 -23.64 -10.01 4.35
CA ILE A 280 -22.35 -9.64 3.74
C ILE A 280 -21.32 -10.75 3.95
N LEU A 281 -21.26 -11.64 2.96
CA LEU A 281 -20.21 -12.65 2.87
C LEU A 281 -18.91 -11.97 2.41
N THR A 282 -17.89 -12.01 3.27
CA THR A 282 -16.54 -11.55 2.92
C THR A 282 -15.61 -12.73 2.81
N LEU A 283 -14.84 -12.77 1.72
CA LEU A 283 -13.89 -13.83 1.40
C LEU A 283 -12.52 -13.20 1.11
N ARG A 284 -11.46 -13.81 1.64
CA ARG A 284 -10.07 -13.38 1.44
C ARG A 284 -9.22 -14.53 0.94
N TYR A 285 -8.54 -14.28 -0.17
CA TYR A 285 -7.61 -15.24 -0.78
C TYR A 285 -6.31 -14.53 -1.11
N ARG A 286 -5.19 -15.21 -0.86
CA ARG A 286 -3.87 -14.79 -1.34
C ARG A 286 -3.43 -15.78 -2.41
N VAL A 287 -3.12 -15.27 -3.59
CA VAL A 287 -2.44 -16.03 -4.63
C VAL A 287 -0.95 -15.73 -4.52
N VAL A 288 -0.12 -16.77 -4.43
CA VAL A 288 1.34 -16.66 -4.50
C VAL A 288 1.78 -17.30 -5.81
N VAL A 289 2.43 -16.53 -6.68
CA VAL A 289 3.03 -16.97 -7.94
C VAL A 289 4.54 -16.97 -7.74
N HIS A 290 5.19 -18.11 -7.95
CA HIS A 290 6.53 -18.37 -7.41
C HIS A 290 7.45 -19.13 -8.36
N ASN A 291 8.76 -19.01 -8.09
CA ASN A 291 9.81 -19.86 -8.62
C ASN A 291 10.18 -20.93 -7.59
N GLY A 292 10.51 -22.14 -8.09
CA GLY A 292 10.77 -23.32 -7.28
C GLY A 292 9.52 -24.17 -7.03
N ASP A 293 9.67 -25.13 -6.13
CA ASP A 293 8.56 -25.91 -5.57
C ASP A 293 7.98 -25.24 -4.31
N THR A 294 6.93 -25.84 -3.74
CA THR A 294 6.24 -25.39 -2.52
C THR A 294 7.16 -25.15 -1.30
N LYS A 295 8.26 -25.90 -1.20
CA LYS A 295 9.24 -25.80 -0.11
C LYS A 295 10.24 -24.68 -0.41
N ALA A 296 10.77 -24.61 -1.63
CA ALA A 296 11.68 -23.55 -2.07
C ALA A 296 11.00 -22.15 -2.03
N ALA A 297 9.75 -22.06 -2.47
CA ALA A 297 8.93 -20.84 -2.40
C ALA A 297 8.43 -20.49 -0.99
N GLY A 298 8.67 -21.35 0.02
CA GLY A 298 8.33 -21.09 1.40
C GLY A 298 6.82 -20.92 1.67
N ILE A 299 5.94 -21.59 0.93
CA ILE A 299 4.48 -21.37 0.95
C ILE A 299 3.89 -21.45 2.37
N LYS A 300 4.37 -22.39 3.19
CA LYS A 300 4.01 -22.50 4.62
C LYS A 300 4.33 -21.22 5.40
N GLY A 301 5.49 -20.62 5.19
CA GLY A 301 5.90 -19.36 5.83
C GLY A 301 5.08 -18.16 5.33
N LEU A 302 4.78 -18.11 4.03
CA LEU A 302 3.90 -17.07 3.45
C LEU A 302 2.46 -17.18 3.99
N PHE A 303 1.97 -18.38 4.28
CA PHE A 303 0.71 -18.59 4.99
C PHE A 303 0.79 -18.16 6.47
N GLU A 304 1.86 -18.50 7.19
CA GLU A 304 2.06 -18.07 8.59
C GLU A 304 2.15 -16.54 8.75
N GLN A 305 2.59 -15.83 7.70
CA GLN A 305 2.49 -14.37 7.62
C GLN A 305 1.07 -13.91 7.25
N TYR A 306 0.46 -14.51 6.21
CA TYR A 306 -0.86 -14.11 5.71
C TYR A 306 -1.97 -14.29 6.75
N LYS A 307 -1.96 -15.38 7.54
CA LYS A 307 -3.00 -15.63 8.55
C LYS A 307 -3.05 -14.59 9.69
N LYS A 308 -2.04 -13.71 9.78
CA LYS A 308 -1.91 -12.61 10.74
C LYS A 308 -2.42 -11.26 10.17
N THR A 309 -2.88 -11.19 8.91
CA THR A 309 -3.35 -9.94 8.30
C THR A 309 -4.78 -9.60 8.73
N GLU A 310 -4.91 -8.96 9.88
CA GLU A 310 -6.17 -8.69 10.60
C GLU A 310 -7.32 -8.03 9.82
N LYS A 311 -7.04 -7.24 8.78
CA LYS A 311 -8.00 -6.27 8.22
C LYS A 311 -9.16 -6.90 7.45
N ALA A 312 -10.37 -6.45 7.79
CA ALA A 312 -11.63 -6.87 7.21
C ALA A 312 -12.55 -5.67 6.94
N LEU A 313 -13.06 -5.50 5.72
CA LEU A 313 -14.03 -4.44 5.40
C LEU A 313 -15.42 -4.73 5.98
N ASN A 314 -15.80 -4.10 7.09
CA ASN A 314 -17.20 -4.05 7.57
C ASN A 314 -17.88 -2.72 7.11
N PRO A 315 -19.20 -2.63 6.85
CA PRO A 315 -19.80 -1.45 6.19
C PRO A 315 -20.61 -0.50 7.08
N SER A 316 -20.87 -0.83 8.34
CA SER A 316 -21.80 -0.06 9.18
C SER A 316 -21.47 -0.11 10.67
N SER A 317 -20.24 0.34 11.02
CA SER A 317 -19.79 0.72 12.38
C SER A 317 -19.74 -0.40 13.46
N PRO A 318 -19.08 -0.17 14.61
CA PRO A 318 -17.70 0.30 14.72
C PRO A 318 -16.82 -0.65 15.57
N SER A 319 -15.60 -0.97 15.12
CA SER A 319 -14.62 -1.78 15.88
C SER A 319 -13.17 -1.47 15.48
N PRO A 320 -12.14 -1.74 16.32
CA PRO A 320 -10.92 -0.92 16.32
C PRO A 320 -9.61 -1.57 15.83
N LYS A 321 -8.58 -0.72 15.64
CA LYS A 321 -7.13 -1.00 15.58
C LYS A 321 -6.57 -1.92 14.47
N ALA A 322 -6.65 -1.43 13.24
CA ALA A 322 -5.42 -1.20 12.46
C ALA A 322 -5.66 0.00 11.52
N THR A 323 -4.87 1.07 11.63
CA THR A 323 -5.29 2.42 11.19
C THR A 323 -5.73 2.50 9.73
N ASP A 324 -6.84 3.19 9.52
CA ASP A 324 -7.43 3.45 8.21
C ASP A 324 -6.47 4.29 7.35
N ARG A 325 -6.22 3.89 6.10
CA ARG A 325 -5.63 4.78 5.08
C ARG A 325 -6.79 5.62 4.54
N ARG A 326 -7.22 6.54 5.40
CA ARG A 326 -8.50 7.24 5.34
C ARG A 326 -8.74 7.89 3.97
N ALA A 327 -10.01 8.17 3.70
CA ALA A 327 -10.38 9.21 2.75
C ALA A 327 -9.73 10.58 3.06
N GLY A 328 -9.18 10.77 4.27
CA GLY A 328 -8.42 11.94 4.67
C GLY A 328 -7.75 11.81 6.05
N VAL A 329 -6.47 12.19 6.21
CA VAL A 329 -5.84 12.32 7.54
C VAL A 329 -6.44 13.51 8.29
N ASP A 330 -6.58 13.39 9.61
CA ASP A 330 -6.98 14.52 10.46
C ASP A 330 -6.25 14.43 11.82
N LEU A 331 -5.39 15.42 12.08
CA LEU A 331 -4.61 15.58 13.31
C LEU A 331 -5.25 16.63 14.25
N ARG A 332 -6.32 17.32 13.86
CA ARG A 332 -7.00 18.30 14.73
C ARG A 332 -7.35 17.75 16.14
N PRO A 333 -7.75 16.47 16.31
CA PRO A 333 -7.99 15.91 17.64
C PRO A 333 -6.76 15.88 18.56
N ILE A 334 -5.55 15.69 18.03
CA ILE A 334 -4.33 15.68 18.85
C ILE A 334 -3.81 17.09 19.14
N PHE A 335 -3.95 18.03 18.20
CA PHE A 335 -3.76 19.46 18.50
C PHE A 335 -4.72 19.92 19.62
N LYS A 336 -6.01 19.55 19.55
CA LYS A 336 -6.99 19.85 20.62
C LYS A 336 -6.65 19.16 21.95
N LYS A 337 -6.24 17.88 21.95
CA LYS A 337 -5.79 17.17 23.17
C LYS A 337 -4.69 17.93 23.92
N TRP A 338 -3.77 18.56 23.20
CA TRP A 338 -2.68 19.34 23.79
C TRP A 338 -2.97 20.85 23.89
N GLY A 339 -4.19 21.32 23.62
CA GLY A 339 -4.51 22.76 23.66
C GLY A 339 -3.79 23.61 22.60
N LEU A 340 -3.23 22.96 21.57
CA LEU A 340 -2.45 23.57 20.50
C LEU A 340 -3.35 23.99 19.32
N GLU A 341 -4.52 24.55 19.61
CA GLU A 341 -5.50 24.96 18.59
C GLU A 341 -5.03 26.24 17.83
N PRO A 342 -5.68 26.65 16.72
CA PRO A 342 -5.21 27.76 15.89
C PRO A 342 -5.23 29.10 16.66
N LYS A 343 -4.07 29.78 16.72
CA LYS A 343 -3.95 31.16 17.21
C LYS A 343 -4.07 32.15 16.05
N LYS A 344 -4.62 33.36 16.30
CA LYS A 344 -4.77 34.43 15.29
C LYS A 344 -3.55 35.37 15.31
N GLN A 345 -2.98 35.69 14.15
CA GLN A 345 -1.78 36.55 14.02
C GLN A 345 -2.02 38.05 14.22
N GLY A 346 -3.30 38.48 14.25
CA GLY A 346 -3.67 39.90 14.26
C GLY A 346 -3.33 40.59 12.93
N MET A 347 -2.91 41.86 13.00
CA MET A 347 -2.54 42.67 11.83
C MET A 347 -1.09 42.46 11.37
N ARG A 348 -0.29 41.67 12.10
CA ARG A 348 1.13 41.45 11.81
C ARG A 348 1.32 40.38 10.73
N ASN A 349 2.32 40.53 9.87
CA ASN A 349 2.57 39.63 8.74
C ASN A 349 3.41 38.39 9.12
N THR A 350 3.05 37.72 10.21
CA THR A 350 3.86 36.70 10.93
C THR A 350 3.50 35.24 10.59
N CYS A 351 2.73 34.99 9.53
CA CYS A 351 2.19 33.66 9.19
C CYS A 351 3.23 32.52 9.12
N SER A 352 4.43 32.77 8.60
CA SER A 352 5.51 31.77 8.55
C SER A 352 6.11 31.47 9.92
N VAL A 353 6.14 32.46 10.81
CA VAL A 353 6.55 32.29 12.22
C VAL A 353 5.56 31.39 12.94
N PHE A 354 4.25 31.64 12.78
CA PHE A 354 3.19 30.76 13.32
C PHE A 354 3.33 29.33 12.77
N ALA A 355 3.43 29.15 11.46
CA ALA A 355 3.55 27.81 10.86
C ALA A 355 4.81 27.06 11.32
N THR A 356 5.93 27.75 11.53
CA THR A 356 7.19 27.14 12.03
C THR A 356 7.08 26.81 13.52
N THR A 357 6.58 27.74 14.33
CA THR A 357 6.32 27.54 15.76
C THR A 357 5.39 26.35 15.98
N TRP A 358 4.33 26.24 15.16
CA TRP A 358 3.36 25.14 15.26
C TRP A 358 3.91 23.77 14.80
N ALA A 359 4.99 23.72 14.02
CA ALA A 359 5.71 22.48 13.74
C ALA A 359 6.60 22.07 14.93
N LEU A 360 7.37 23.02 15.47
CA LEU A 360 8.24 22.82 16.63
C LEU A 360 7.43 22.46 17.90
N GLU A 361 6.32 23.16 18.17
CA GLU A 361 5.49 22.92 19.37
C GLU A 361 4.85 21.52 19.33
N PHE A 362 4.49 21.04 18.13
CA PHE A 362 3.90 19.72 17.96
C PHE A 362 4.96 18.63 18.14
N ALA A 363 6.16 18.80 17.56
CA ALA A 363 7.25 17.85 17.72
C ALA A 363 7.67 17.73 19.18
N LEU A 364 7.93 18.84 19.86
CA LEU A 364 8.27 18.86 21.29
C LEU A 364 7.14 18.31 22.16
N SER A 365 5.87 18.66 21.89
CA SER A 365 4.73 18.14 22.66
C SER A 365 4.52 16.64 22.47
N LYS A 366 4.92 16.10 21.31
CA LYS A 366 4.89 14.66 21.00
C LYS A 366 6.05 13.93 21.66
N GLN A 367 7.25 14.51 21.66
CA GLN A 367 8.44 14.02 22.37
C GLN A 367 8.17 13.88 23.88
N LEU A 368 7.64 14.94 24.49
CA LEU A 368 7.37 15.02 25.93
C LEU A 368 5.99 14.44 26.33
N ASN A 369 5.19 13.99 25.35
CA ASN A 369 3.78 13.58 25.50
C ASN A 369 2.88 14.60 26.25
N LYS A 370 3.27 15.88 26.26
CA LYS A 370 2.72 16.95 27.09
C LYS A 370 2.54 18.22 26.27
N SER A 371 1.45 18.95 26.52
CA SER A 371 1.26 20.29 25.94
C SER A 371 2.46 21.20 26.25
N THR A 372 3.13 21.66 25.21
CA THR A 372 4.29 22.56 25.31
C THR A 372 4.14 23.72 24.32
N PRO A 373 3.26 24.71 24.59
CA PRO A 373 3.04 25.84 23.69
C PRO A 373 4.28 26.73 23.61
N LEU A 374 4.76 27.02 22.40
CA LEU A 374 6.00 27.76 22.16
C LEU A 374 5.74 29.21 21.74
N SER A 375 6.68 30.09 22.07
CA SER A 375 6.59 31.52 21.78
C SER A 375 6.85 31.82 20.30
N VAL A 376 5.81 32.33 19.64
CA VAL A 376 5.91 32.90 18.29
C VAL A 376 6.77 34.17 18.30
N GLU A 377 6.74 34.96 19.38
CA GLU A 377 7.52 36.20 19.47
C GLU A 377 9.02 35.93 19.60
N TYR A 378 9.41 34.95 20.42
CA TYR A 378 10.80 34.54 20.58
C TYR A 378 11.37 34.04 19.25
N LEU A 379 10.63 33.24 18.49
CA LEU A 379 11.08 32.76 17.18
C LEU A 379 11.21 33.91 16.16
N ASN A 380 10.30 34.89 16.20
CA ASN A 380 10.40 36.09 15.38
C ASN A 380 11.65 36.92 15.74
N TRP A 381 11.89 37.14 17.03
CA TRP A 381 13.08 37.83 17.56
C TRP A 381 14.38 37.09 17.20
N ALA A 382 14.42 35.77 17.37
CA ALA A 382 15.59 34.93 17.07
C ALA A 382 15.93 35.00 15.58
N CYS A 383 14.94 34.83 14.71
CA CYS A 383 15.09 34.95 13.27
C CYS A 383 15.59 36.34 12.85
N ASN A 384 14.95 37.41 13.32
CA ASN A 384 15.35 38.79 13.00
C ASN A 384 16.76 39.15 13.51
N ASN A 385 17.27 38.48 14.55
CA ASN A 385 18.68 38.58 14.95
C ASN A 385 19.63 37.81 14.02
N VAL A 386 19.30 36.59 13.61
CA VAL A 386 20.10 35.80 12.64
C VAL A 386 20.27 36.52 11.30
N ILE A 387 19.23 37.22 10.82
CA ILE A 387 19.26 37.93 9.54
C ILE A 387 19.59 39.43 9.64
N ASN A 388 19.99 39.90 10.83
CA ASN A 388 20.26 41.31 11.15
C ASN A 388 19.17 42.30 10.69
N ASN A 389 17.89 41.91 10.81
CA ASN A 389 16.73 42.67 10.35
C ASN A 389 15.78 42.98 11.52
N ARG A 390 16.34 43.61 12.56
CA ARG A 390 15.68 43.80 13.87
C ARG A 390 14.43 44.68 13.82
N THR A 391 14.19 45.44 12.74
CA THR A 391 13.03 46.31 12.55
C THR A 391 11.88 45.65 11.75
N ALA A 392 12.04 44.41 11.28
CA ALA A 392 11.04 43.77 10.42
C ALA A 392 9.77 43.32 11.18
N ASN A 393 8.69 44.11 11.04
CA ASN A 393 7.32 43.73 11.45
C ASN A 393 6.66 42.73 10.47
N ARG A 394 7.38 41.65 10.12
CA ARG A 394 6.89 40.53 9.31
C ARG A 394 7.70 39.27 9.59
N GLY A 395 7.08 38.11 9.37
CA GLY A 395 7.79 36.83 9.31
C GLY A 395 8.68 36.74 8.07
N GLN A 396 9.66 35.83 8.12
CA GLN A 396 10.64 35.59 7.07
C GLN A 396 10.41 34.22 6.41
N PHE A 397 11.27 33.82 5.45
CA PHE A 397 11.26 32.45 4.90
C PHE A 397 11.58 31.39 5.95
N PHE A 398 11.09 30.17 5.77
CA PHE A 398 11.26 29.10 6.75
C PHE A 398 12.72 28.80 7.07
N HIS A 399 13.63 28.83 6.09
CA HIS A 399 15.05 28.57 6.33
C HIS A 399 15.71 29.62 7.25
N HIS A 400 15.24 30.87 7.26
CA HIS A 400 15.71 31.88 8.22
C HIS A 400 15.12 31.66 9.63
N LEU A 401 13.86 31.22 9.72
CA LEU A 401 13.19 30.94 10.99
C LEU A 401 13.81 29.70 11.67
N LEU A 402 14.10 28.67 10.88
CA LEU A 402 14.75 27.44 11.32
C LEU A 402 16.20 27.72 11.75
N LYS A 403 16.97 28.51 11.00
CA LYS A 403 18.28 28.99 11.46
C LYS A 403 18.20 29.83 12.75
N GLY A 404 17.11 30.58 12.93
CA GLY A 404 16.78 31.26 14.20
C GLY A 404 16.68 30.29 15.38
N PHE A 405 15.93 29.20 15.21
CA PHE A 405 15.82 28.11 16.18
C PHE A 405 17.15 27.37 16.39
N GLU A 406 17.86 27.01 15.32
CA GLU A 406 19.16 26.33 15.37
C GLU A 406 20.21 27.13 16.16
N GLN A 407 20.17 28.46 16.12
CA GLN A 407 21.14 29.33 16.81
C GLN A 407 20.69 29.79 18.21
N TYR A 408 19.41 30.09 18.42
CA TYR A 408 18.90 30.71 19.66
C TYR A 408 17.82 29.91 20.40
N GLY A 409 17.40 28.76 19.87
CA GLY A 409 16.30 27.96 20.40
C GLY A 409 14.93 28.62 20.27
N ILE A 410 13.99 28.19 21.11
CA ILE A 410 12.64 28.77 21.23
C ILE A 410 12.10 28.55 22.64
N CYS A 411 11.57 29.58 23.31
CA CYS A 411 11.05 29.46 24.67
C CYS A 411 9.55 29.08 24.70
N PRO A 412 9.01 28.64 25.85
CA PRO A 412 7.57 28.53 26.08
C PRO A 412 6.86 29.88 25.86
N GLU A 413 5.61 29.85 25.37
CA GLU A 413 4.78 31.05 25.11
C GLU A 413 4.71 31.99 26.32
N GLN A 414 4.52 31.43 27.51
CA GLN A 414 4.40 32.19 28.77
C GLN A 414 5.65 33.00 29.16
N ASP A 415 6.83 32.66 28.63
CA ASP A 415 8.09 33.33 28.95
C ASP A 415 8.41 34.50 27.99
N MET A 416 7.68 34.59 26.87
CA MET A 416 7.67 35.74 25.95
C MET A 416 6.39 35.70 25.09
N PRO A 417 5.23 36.19 25.58
CA PRO A 417 3.96 36.07 24.87
C PRO A 417 3.90 36.83 23.54
N TYR A 418 3.09 36.35 22.60
CA TYR A 418 2.90 37.00 21.29
C TYR A 418 2.21 38.37 21.40
N ALA A 419 2.89 39.41 20.90
CA ALA A 419 2.41 40.79 20.98
C ALA A 419 1.49 41.18 19.80
N GLN A 420 0.46 41.98 20.05
CA GLN A 420 -0.45 42.46 18.98
C GLN A 420 0.24 43.45 18.03
N GLN A 421 1.17 44.25 18.55
CA GLN A 421 2.06 45.14 17.80
C GLN A 421 3.49 44.61 17.90
N PHE A 422 4.36 44.97 16.96
CA PHE A 422 5.77 44.61 17.02
C PHE A 422 6.58 45.73 17.66
N ASP A 423 7.30 45.41 18.74
CA ASP A 423 8.32 46.27 19.34
C ASP A 423 9.71 45.73 18.99
N PRO A 424 10.56 46.50 18.28
CA PRO A 424 11.94 46.09 17.96
C PRO A 424 12.91 46.16 19.17
N GLN A 425 12.51 46.78 20.29
CA GLN A 425 13.28 46.82 21.52
C GLN A 425 13.00 45.59 22.42
N TYR A 426 11.77 45.08 22.39
CA TYR A 426 11.34 43.93 23.19
C TYR A 426 12.25 42.72 22.98
N SER A 427 12.88 42.29 24.08
CA SER A 427 13.97 41.32 24.08
C SER A 427 13.70 40.20 25.10
N PRO A 428 14.00 38.93 24.78
CA PRO A 428 13.75 37.82 25.69
C PRO A 428 14.49 37.97 27.02
N SER A 429 13.80 37.64 28.11
CA SER A 429 14.35 37.58 29.46
C SER A 429 15.42 36.49 29.60
N THR A 430 16.25 36.56 30.65
CA THR A 430 17.25 35.52 30.96
C THR A 430 16.61 34.14 31.12
N LYS A 431 15.42 34.07 31.73
CA LYS A 431 14.61 32.84 31.83
C LYS A 431 14.22 32.30 30.45
N ALA A 432 13.67 33.15 29.57
CA ALA A 432 13.27 32.76 28.22
C ALA A 432 14.45 32.19 27.42
N ARG A 433 15.62 32.85 27.49
CA ARG A 433 16.85 32.39 26.82
C ARG A 433 17.37 31.06 27.37
N ALA A 434 17.28 30.84 28.67
CA ALA A 434 17.66 29.56 29.29
C ALA A 434 16.74 28.42 28.85
N GLN A 435 15.42 28.62 28.89
CA GLN A 435 14.45 27.64 28.39
C GLN A 435 14.60 27.37 26.90
N ALA A 436 14.90 28.41 26.10
CA ALA A 436 15.15 28.27 24.67
C ALA A 436 16.36 27.38 24.36
N LYS A 437 17.48 27.53 25.09
CA LYS A 437 18.64 26.63 24.98
C LYS A 437 18.31 25.18 25.36
N ASN A 438 17.49 24.96 26.40
CA ASN A 438 17.06 23.62 26.78
C ASN A 438 16.24 22.94 25.67
N ILE A 439 15.38 23.69 24.99
CA ILE A 439 14.56 23.20 23.88
C ILE A 439 15.37 23.03 22.59
N GLN A 440 16.35 23.91 22.33
CA GLN A 440 17.34 23.77 21.26
C GLN A 440 18.12 22.44 21.38
N ALA A 441 18.44 22.04 22.62
CA ALA A 441 19.14 20.80 22.93
C ALA A 441 18.25 19.54 22.97
N SER A 442 16.94 19.63 22.68
CA SER A 442 16.04 18.46 22.81
C SER A 442 16.12 17.46 21.65
N GLY A 443 16.90 17.74 20.59
CA GLY A 443 17.14 16.80 19.49
C GLY A 443 16.14 16.82 18.34
N LEU A 444 15.23 17.80 18.29
CA LEU A 444 14.26 17.95 17.20
C LEU A 444 14.95 18.01 15.83
N THR A 445 14.57 17.13 14.90
CA THR A 445 15.21 17.00 13.60
C THR A 445 14.34 17.63 12.50
N ILE A 446 14.96 18.48 11.66
CA ILE A 446 14.27 19.24 10.61
C ILE A 446 14.39 18.51 9.27
N HIS A 447 13.26 18.27 8.61
CA HIS A 447 13.20 17.51 7.36
C HIS A 447 12.54 18.32 6.24
N TRP A 448 13.30 18.63 5.19
CA TRP A 448 12.78 19.31 3.99
C TRP A 448 12.17 18.30 3.00
N ILE A 449 10.96 18.59 2.53
CA ILE A 449 10.33 17.90 1.38
C ILE A 449 10.64 18.65 0.09
N ASN A 450 10.72 19.98 0.15
CA ASN A 450 11.14 20.84 -0.94
C ASN A 450 11.74 22.11 -0.32
N PRO A 451 13.08 22.28 -0.32
CA PRO A 451 13.74 23.51 0.11
C PRO A 451 13.31 24.74 -0.72
N TRP A 452 13.53 25.93 -0.17
CA TRP A 452 13.21 27.18 -0.85
C TRP A 452 14.01 27.38 -2.14
N LYS A 453 13.33 27.84 -3.18
CA LYS A 453 13.89 28.15 -4.50
C LYS A 453 13.08 29.29 -5.15
N LYS A 454 13.68 30.01 -6.12
CA LYS A 454 13.05 31.17 -6.78
C LYS A 454 11.71 30.85 -7.49
N GLN A 455 11.49 29.62 -7.92
CA GLN A 455 10.29 29.18 -8.63
C GLN A 455 9.37 28.36 -7.71
N ALA A 456 8.19 28.89 -7.40
CA ALA A 456 7.15 28.15 -6.67
C ALA A 456 6.58 27.00 -7.52
N GLY A 457 6.16 25.92 -6.86
CA GLY A 457 5.61 24.74 -7.52
C GLY A 457 6.15 23.42 -6.94
N LEU A 458 5.23 22.49 -6.71
CA LEU A 458 5.50 21.15 -6.18
C LEU A 458 5.15 20.07 -7.21
N THR A 459 5.86 18.95 -7.13
CA THR A 459 5.59 17.75 -7.95
C THR A 459 4.52 16.88 -7.29
N ASP A 460 3.93 15.94 -8.04
CA ASP A 460 3.03 14.93 -7.45
C ASP A 460 3.76 14.02 -6.45
N SER A 461 5.08 13.86 -6.60
CA SER A 461 5.94 13.24 -5.58
C SER A 461 5.92 14.03 -4.28
N HIS A 462 6.12 15.36 -4.32
CA HIS A 462 6.05 16.20 -3.11
C HIS A 462 4.65 16.14 -2.47
N ILE A 463 3.57 16.21 -3.27
CA ILE A 463 2.20 16.07 -2.75
C ILE A 463 1.99 14.70 -2.08
N SER A 464 2.57 13.63 -2.63
CA SER A 464 2.51 12.28 -2.07
C SER A 464 3.35 12.15 -0.79
N GLN A 465 4.53 12.77 -0.73
CA GLN A 465 5.36 12.84 0.48
C GLN A 465 4.67 13.62 1.60
N ILE A 466 4.06 14.78 1.32
CA ILE A 466 3.27 15.54 2.29
C ILE A 466 2.17 14.66 2.90
N LYS A 467 1.42 13.92 2.06
CA LYS A 467 0.41 12.97 2.54
C LYS A 467 1.01 11.83 3.36
N ALA A 468 2.15 11.29 2.98
CA ALA A 468 2.84 10.22 3.70
C ALA A 468 3.38 10.65 5.08
N ILE A 469 3.81 11.91 5.23
CA ILE A 469 4.20 12.49 6.52
C ILE A 469 2.97 12.76 7.40
N LEU A 470 1.87 13.25 6.83
CA LEU A 470 0.58 13.35 7.53
C LEU A 470 0.07 11.97 7.99
N ASP A 471 0.16 10.93 7.15
CA ASP A 471 -0.15 9.52 7.49
C ASP A 471 0.66 9.01 8.70
N LYS A 472 1.92 9.46 8.86
CA LYS A 472 2.78 9.15 10.02
C LYS A 472 2.40 9.93 11.30
N GLY A 473 1.38 10.79 11.25
CA GLY A 473 1.00 11.63 12.38
C GLY A 473 1.98 12.78 12.63
N TRP A 474 2.51 13.36 11.56
CA TRP A 474 3.38 14.54 11.57
C TRP A 474 2.74 15.67 10.74
N PRO A 475 2.57 16.89 11.28
CA PRO A 475 2.10 18.02 10.51
C PRO A 475 3.21 18.57 9.60
N VAL A 476 2.83 19.25 8.52
CA VAL A 476 3.77 19.70 7.47
C VAL A 476 3.61 21.19 7.21
N ALA A 477 4.68 21.97 7.38
CA ALA A 477 4.67 23.40 7.12
C ALA A 477 4.82 23.68 5.62
N VAL A 478 3.95 24.55 5.09
CA VAL A 478 3.94 24.94 3.67
C VAL A 478 4.00 26.46 3.50
N GLY A 479 4.98 26.91 2.74
CA GLY A 479 5.28 28.33 2.53
C GLY A 479 4.72 28.82 1.20
N SER A 480 4.02 29.95 1.24
CA SER A 480 3.49 30.66 0.08
C SER A 480 3.32 32.14 0.43
N SER A 481 2.58 32.92 -0.37
CA SER A 481 2.17 34.28 0.02
C SER A 481 1.38 34.33 1.33
N HIS A 482 0.82 33.21 1.79
CA HIS A 482 0.35 33.02 3.17
C HIS A 482 0.70 31.60 3.66
N SER A 483 1.63 31.53 4.62
CA SER A 483 2.19 30.27 5.12
C SER A 483 1.26 29.60 6.13
N ARG A 484 1.22 28.26 6.13
CA ARG A 484 0.30 27.46 6.95
C ARG A 484 0.96 26.17 7.44
N LEU A 485 0.41 25.58 8.49
CA LEU A 485 0.75 24.21 8.89
C LEU A 485 -0.37 23.27 8.45
N LEU A 486 -0.05 22.29 7.60
CA LEU A 486 -0.97 21.22 7.23
C LEU A 486 -1.10 20.24 8.39
N VAL A 487 -2.34 19.96 8.79
CA VAL A 487 -2.72 19.10 9.91
C VAL A 487 -3.65 17.96 9.48
N GLY A 488 -3.79 17.75 8.17
CA GLY A 488 -4.62 16.70 7.60
C GLY A 488 -4.85 16.89 6.10
N TYR A 489 -5.65 16.01 5.52
CA TYR A 489 -6.15 16.13 4.15
C TYR A 489 -7.50 15.43 4.00
N ARG A 490 -8.16 15.61 2.85
CA ARG A 490 -9.24 14.75 2.36
C ARG A 490 -9.22 14.66 0.84
N ASN A 491 -9.29 13.44 0.32
CA ASN A 491 -9.49 13.17 -1.10
C ASN A 491 -10.97 13.40 -1.43
N ASP A 492 -11.24 14.26 -2.39
CA ASP A 492 -12.59 14.60 -2.86
C ASP A 492 -12.48 14.94 -4.34
N THR A 493 -13.05 14.10 -5.21
CA THR A 493 -12.90 14.24 -6.68
C THR A 493 -13.61 15.46 -7.25
N ARG A 494 -14.38 16.20 -6.43
CA ARG A 494 -14.99 17.48 -6.78
C ARG A 494 -14.08 18.68 -6.50
N GLN A 495 -13.03 18.50 -5.69
CA GLN A 495 -12.06 19.56 -5.37
C GLN A 495 -10.94 19.61 -6.43
N PRO A 496 -10.47 20.80 -6.84
CA PRO A 496 -9.31 20.98 -7.73
C PRO A 496 -8.08 20.15 -7.32
N GLY A 497 -7.59 19.32 -8.24
CA GLY A 497 -6.50 18.36 -8.00
C GLY A 497 -6.90 17.09 -7.25
N GLY A 498 -8.19 16.83 -7.00
CA GLY A 498 -8.70 15.59 -6.39
C GLY A 498 -8.82 15.59 -4.87
N GLY A 499 -8.77 16.76 -4.23
CA GLY A 499 -8.98 16.90 -2.78
C GLY A 499 -8.41 18.20 -2.20
N ALA A 500 -8.34 18.27 -0.87
CA ALA A 500 -7.83 19.41 -0.13
C ALA A 500 -7.00 18.98 1.10
N PHE A 501 -6.04 19.79 1.50
CA PHE A 501 -5.36 19.70 2.79
C PHE A 501 -6.13 20.49 3.85
N ILE A 502 -6.20 19.96 5.07
CA ILE A 502 -6.70 20.65 6.25
C ILE A 502 -5.51 21.40 6.86
N ALA A 503 -5.66 22.70 7.09
CA ALA A 503 -4.57 23.57 7.52
C ALA A 503 -4.91 24.33 8.82
N LYS A 504 -3.97 24.38 9.76
CA LYS A 504 -3.96 25.35 10.87
C LYS A 504 -3.59 26.70 10.26
N ASP A 505 -4.46 27.70 10.37
CA ASP A 505 -4.37 28.95 9.60
C ASP A 505 -4.45 30.19 10.52
N SER A 506 -3.34 30.92 10.60
CA SER A 506 -3.14 32.02 11.54
C SER A 506 -3.85 33.32 11.15
N ARG A 507 -4.29 33.48 9.89
CA ARG A 507 -4.96 34.70 9.43
C ARG A 507 -6.41 34.82 9.95
N PRO A 508 -7.28 33.81 9.78
CA PRO A 508 -8.55 33.77 10.50
C PRO A 508 -8.38 33.37 11.98
N GLY A 509 -7.35 32.58 12.31
CA GLY A 509 -7.22 31.94 13.62
C GLY A 509 -8.13 30.71 13.74
N THR A 510 -8.21 29.88 12.69
CA THR A 510 -9.03 28.65 12.68
C THR A 510 -8.41 27.59 11.76
N TYR A 511 -9.07 26.45 11.61
CA TYR A 511 -8.70 25.45 10.59
C TYR A 511 -9.37 25.78 9.26
N THR A 512 -8.58 25.86 8.18
CA THR A 512 -9.07 26.09 6.81
C THR A 512 -8.78 24.88 5.91
N GLU A 513 -9.35 24.87 4.71
CA GLU A 513 -9.00 23.91 3.65
C GLU A 513 -8.32 24.61 2.48
N ILE A 514 -7.29 23.98 1.91
CA ILE A 514 -6.64 24.43 0.67
C ILE A 514 -6.51 23.26 -0.31
N THR A 515 -6.86 23.46 -1.58
CA THR A 515 -6.94 22.37 -2.56
C THR A 515 -5.57 21.77 -2.87
N TYR A 516 -5.53 20.49 -3.29
CA TYR A 516 -4.29 19.84 -3.74
C TYR A 516 -3.66 20.62 -4.90
N GLU A 517 -4.49 21.16 -5.80
CA GLU A 517 -4.00 22.01 -6.89
C GLU A 517 -3.42 23.34 -6.41
N PHE A 518 -4.01 24.00 -5.41
CA PHE A 518 -3.42 25.22 -4.82
C PHE A 518 -2.03 24.91 -4.23
N VAL A 519 -1.91 23.84 -3.44
CA VAL A 519 -0.63 23.43 -2.85
C VAL A 519 0.38 23.08 -3.95
N LYS A 520 -0.04 22.38 -5.01
CA LYS A 520 0.82 22.05 -6.15
C LYS A 520 1.32 23.29 -6.91
N LYS A 521 0.46 24.30 -7.12
CA LYS A 521 0.75 25.48 -7.94
C LYS A 521 1.34 26.69 -7.20
N LYS A 522 1.16 26.81 -5.87
CA LYS A 522 1.44 28.06 -5.13
C LYS A 522 2.39 27.92 -3.93
N VAL A 523 2.76 26.70 -3.52
CA VAL A 523 3.73 26.49 -2.43
C VAL A 523 5.16 26.49 -2.98
N GLY A 524 6.04 27.24 -2.31
CA GLY A 524 7.45 27.43 -2.71
C GLY A 524 8.45 26.61 -1.88
N ASP A 525 8.15 26.38 -0.61
CA ASP A 525 8.97 25.61 0.33
C ASP A 525 8.12 24.77 1.31
N VAL A 526 8.64 23.61 1.70
CA VAL A 526 7.95 22.58 2.48
C VAL A 526 8.92 21.86 3.42
N PHE A 527 8.61 21.84 4.71
CA PHE A 527 9.35 21.07 5.72
C PHE A 527 8.41 20.49 6.80
N TRP A 528 8.95 19.59 7.61
CA TRP A 528 8.34 19.10 8.85
C TRP A 528 9.43 18.85 9.90
N VAL A 529 9.03 18.54 11.13
CA VAL A 529 9.94 18.32 12.27
C VAL A 529 9.62 16.97 12.91
N GLU A 530 10.64 16.13 13.09
CA GLU A 530 10.60 14.88 13.88
C GLU A 530 11.19 15.13 15.28
N SER A 531 10.93 14.23 16.23
CA SER A 531 11.28 14.37 17.66
C SER A 531 11.96 13.14 18.24
#